data_AF-A0A1G4JG68-F1
#
_entry.id   AF-A0A1G4JG68-F1
#
_cell.length_a   1.000
_cell.length_b   1.000
_cell.length_c   1.000
_cell.angle_alpha   90.00
_cell.angle_beta   90.00
_cell.angle_gamma   90.00
#
_symmetry.space_group_name_H-M   'P 1'
#
loop_
_entity.id
_entity.type
_entity.pdbx_description
1 polymer ?
#
loop_
_entity_poly.entity_id
_entity_poly.type
_entity_poly.pdbx_seq_one_letter_code
_entity_poly.pdbx_strand_id
1 'polypeptide(L)' 'MRASKLLLNATQKQKPGIGIPVELTPLFLAMGVALCSATWFTYKKFRFDTSLRVGRTNPDRSGLQQVLDETKE' A
#
# COMPACT_ATOMS: atom_id res chain seq x y z
N MET A 1 48.03 0.67 17.29
CA MET A 1 46.69 0.26 16.79
C MET A 1 46.34 1.12 15.58
N ARG A 2 45.85 0.53 14.48
CA ARG A 2 45.47 1.29 13.26
C ARG A 2 44.12 1.98 13.51
N ALA A 3 44.01 3.28 13.26
CA ALA A 3 42.78 4.06 13.50
C ALA A 3 41.54 3.44 12.82
N SER A 4 41.72 2.86 11.64
CA SER A 4 40.67 2.14 10.91
C SER A 4 40.07 0.97 11.69
N LYS A 5 40.86 0.26 12.52
CA LYS A 5 40.35 -0.85 13.34
C LYS A 5 39.49 -0.38 14.52
N LEU A 6 39.75 0.83 15.03
CA LEU A 6 38.97 1.42 16.14
C LEU A 6 37.57 1.80 15.66
N LEU A 7 37.48 2.41 14.48
CA LEU A 7 36.21 2.75 13.83
C LEU A 7 35.40 1.51 13.47
N LEU A 8 36.03 0.47 12.92
CA LEU A 8 35.38 -0.80 12.55
C LEU A 8 34.86 -1.56 13.78
N ASN A 9 35.58 -1.52 14.90
CA ASN A 9 35.11 -2.11 16.15
C ASN A 9 33.97 -1.30 16.81
N ALA A 10 33.89 0.01 16.56
CA ALA A 10 32.78 0.84 17.05
C ALA A 10 31.48 0.57 16.26
N THR A 11 31.57 0.39 14.95
CA THR A 11 30.43 0.01 14.10
C THR A 11 30.00 -1.44 14.30
N GLN A 12 30.91 -2.38 14.53
CA GLN A 12 30.55 -3.78 14.83
C GLN A 12 29.90 -3.98 16.22
N LYS A 13 30.09 -3.04 17.15
CA LYS A 13 29.44 -3.04 18.49
C LYS A 13 28.05 -2.43 18.48
N GLN A 14 27.68 -1.67 17.45
CA GLN A 14 26.29 -1.32 17.22
C GLN A 14 25.59 -2.58 16.72
N LYS A 15 24.81 -3.22 17.60
CA LYS A 15 24.03 -4.40 17.24
C LYS A 15 23.25 -4.09 15.95
N PRO A 16 23.22 -4.99 14.96
CA PRO A 16 22.41 -4.84 13.74
C PRO A 16 20.93 -5.11 14.07
N GLY A 17 20.43 -4.46 15.11
CA GLY A 17 19.04 -4.46 15.50
C GLY A 17 18.46 -3.13 15.08
N ILE A 18 17.32 -3.18 14.42
CA ILE A 18 16.51 -2.00 14.13
C ILE A 18 16.30 -1.28 15.48
N GLY A 19 16.97 -0.15 15.67
CA GLY A 19 16.97 0.64 16.91
C GLY A 19 15.66 1.41 17.11
N ILE A 20 14.53 0.76 16.81
CA ILE A 20 13.21 1.35 17.01
C ILE A 20 12.90 1.30 18.50
N PRO A 21 12.67 2.45 19.16
CA PRO A 21 12.25 2.48 20.55
C PRO A 21 10.89 1.79 20.68
N VAL A 22 10.75 0.97 21.73
CA VAL A 22 9.57 0.12 21.95
C VAL A 22 8.29 0.95 22.16
N GLU A 23 8.43 2.20 22.55
CA GLU A 23 7.35 3.18 22.70
C GLU A 23 6.64 3.51 21.38
N LEU A 24 7.28 3.28 20.22
CA LEU A 24 6.68 3.50 18.91
C LEU A 24 5.90 2.28 18.39
N THR A 25 5.98 1.13 19.06
CA THR A 25 5.22 -0.07 18.70
C THR A 25 3.71 0.15 18.53
N PRO A 26 2.99 0.94 19.38
CA PRO A 26 1.58 1.23 19.15
C PRO A 26 1.34 2.01 17.84
N LEU A 27 2.23 2.93 17.48
CA LEU A 27 2.12 3.68 16.22
C LEU A 27 2.30 2.75 15.02
N PHE A 28 3.30 1.87 15.04
CA PHE A 28 3.53 0.89 13.97
C PHE A 28 2.38 -0.12 13.85
N LEU A 29 1.79 -0.53 14.97
CA LEU A 29 0.63 -1.41 14.96
C LEU A 29 -0.58 -0.71 14.34
N ALA A 30 -0.86 0.55 14.71
CA ALA A 30 -1.92 1.33 14.11
C ALA A 30 -1.73 1.51 12.59
N MET A 31 -0.50 1.82 12.16
CA MET A 31 -0.16 1.92 10.75
C MET A 31 -0.32 0.57 10.02
N GLY A 32 0.12 -0.53 10.63
CA GLY A 32 -0.05 -1.87 10.08
C GLY A 32 -1.52 -2.23 9.88
N VAL A 33 -2.35 -1.98 10.88
CA VAL A 33 -3.81 -2.20 10.80
C VAL A 33 -4.42 -1.33 9.70
N ALA A 34 -4.01 -0.06 9.58
CA ALA A 34 -4.50 0.83 8.54
C ALA A 34 -4.14 0.32 7.13
N LEU A 35 -2.90 -0.13 6.90
CA LEU A 35 -2.46 -0.66 5.62
C LEU A 35 -3.14 -1.99 5.26
N CYS A 36 -3.26 -2.91 6.22
CA CYS A 36 -3.98 -4.17 6.02
C CYS A 36 -5.47 -3.94 5.74
N SER A 37 -6.09 -2.99 6.45
CA SER A 37 -7.49 -2.64 6.22
C SER A 37 -7.68 -2.00 4.85
N ALA A 38 -6.85 -1.03 4.49
CA ALA A 38 -6.91 -0.35 3.20
C ALA A 38 -6.77 -1.34 2.04
N THR A 39 -5.80 -2.25 2.11
CA THR A 39 -5.59 -3.28 1.08
C THR A 39 -6.78 -4.24 0.98
N TRP A 40 -7.29 -4.74 2.11
CA TRP A 40 -8.45 -5.63 2.14
C TRP A 40 -9.72 -4.98 1.58
N PHE A 41 -10.06 -3.77 2.04
CA PHE A 41 -11.26 -3.06 1.56
C PHE A 41 -11.14 -2.67 0.08
N THR A 42 -9.95 -2.27 -0.35
CA THR A 42 -9.68 -1.98 -1.76
C THR A 42 -9.86 -3.22 -2.62
N TYR A 43 -9.29 -4.36 -2.23
CA TYR A 43 -9.49 -5.63 -2.92
C TYR A 43 -10.97 -6.03 -2.96
N LYS A 44 -11.65 -5.97 -1.81
CA LYS A 44 -13.08 -6.31 -1.71
C LYS A 44 -13.93 -5.44 -2.64
N LYS A 45 -13.66 -4.14 -2.67
CA LYS A 45 -14.35 -3.17 -3.54
C LYS A 45 -14.09 -3.48 -5.01
N PHE A 46 -12.84 -3.73 -5.40
CA PHE A 46 -12.56 -4.04 -6.82
C PHE A 46 -13.07 -5.41 -7.27
N ARG A 47 -13.09 -6.42 -6.38
CA ARG A 47 -13.43 -7.79 -6.78
C ARG A 47 -14.93 -8.08 -6.74
N PHE A 48 -15.64 -7.56 -5.75
CA PHE A 48 -17.03 -7.93 -5.49
C PHE A 48 -18.03 -6.81 -5.80
N ASP A 49 -17.57 -5.57 -5.87
CA ASP A 49 -18.48 -4.47 -6.19
C ASP A 49 -18.66 -4.33 -7.71
N THR A 50 -19.89 -4.49 -8.17
CA THR A 50 -20.29 -4.36 -9.58
C THR A 50 -20.61 -2.92 -9.97
N SER A 51 -20.60 -1.99 -9.01
CA SER A 51 -20.82 -0.57 -9.27
C SER A 51 -19.61 0.13 -9.88
N LEU A 52 -18.39 -0.41 -9.73
CA LEU A 52 -17.19 0.17 -10.30
C LEU A 52 -17.08 -0.10 -11.80
N ARG A 53 -16.77 0.96 -12.54
CA ARG A 53 -16.51 0.94 -13.99
C ARG A 53 -15.18 0.27 -14.38
N VAL A 54 -14.33 -0.05 -13.40
CA VAL A 54 -12.99 -0.64 -13.57
C VAL A 54 -13.04 -2.18 -13.58
N GLY A 55 -14.16 -2.78 -13.15
CA GLY A 55 -14.32 -4.24 -13.12
C GLY A 55 -14.66 -4.84 -14.48
N ARG A 56 -14.20 -6.08 -14.74
CA ARG A 56 -14.50 -6.85 -15.97
C ARG A 56 -16.00 -7.12 -16.19
N THR A 57 -16.83 -6.91 -15.17
CA THR A 57 -18.22 -7.37 -15.12
C THR A 57 -19.23 -6.36 -15.69
N ASN A 58 -18.83 -5.12 -16.03
CA ASN A 58 -19.81 -4.08 -16.37
C ASN A 58 -19.37 -3.18 -17.56
N PRO A 59 -19.28 -3.73 -18.78
CA PRO A 59 -18.97 -2.96 -19.99
C PRO A 59 -20.05 -1.92 -20.32
N ASP A 60 -21.30 -2.15 -19.90
CA ASP A 60 -22.47 -1.36 -20.28
C ASP A 60 -22.63 -0.06 -19.48
N ARG A 61 -21.84 0.15 -18.42
CA ARG A 61 -21.77 1.45 -17.72
C ARG A 61 -20.89 2.47 -18.42
N SER A 62 -20.27 2.09 -19.52
CA SER A 62 -19.71 3.06 -20.44
C SER A 62 -20.85 3.82 -21.10
N GLY A 63 -21.04 5.11 -20.76
CA GLY A 63 -21.96 6.00 -21.50
C GLY A 63 -21.63 6.19 -22.99
N LEU A 64 -20.70 5.38 -23.53
CA LEU A 64 -20.36 5.30 -24.94
C LEU A 64 -21.58 4.96 -25.80
N GLN A 65 -22.51 4.13 -25.32
CA GLN A 65 -23.75 3.83 -26.04
C GLN A 65 -24.57 5.10 -26.26
N GLN A 66 -24.70 5.92 -25.22
CA GLN A 66 -25.43 7.19 -25.25
C GLN A 66 -24.80 8.19 -26.24
N VAL A 67 -23.46 8.28 -26.25
CA VAL A 67 -22.72 9.11 -27.21
C VAL A 67 -22.84 8.58 -28.65
N LEU A 68 -22.80 7.26 -28.83
CA LEU A 68 -22.95 6.62 -30.15
C LEU A 68 -24.34 6.84 -30.74
N ASP A 69 -25.38 6.86 -29.91
CA ASP A 69 -26.75 7.11 -30.34
C ASP A 69 -26.99 8.60 -30.63
N GLU A 70 -26.42 9.51 -29.81
CA GLU A 70 -26.45 10.97 -30.06
C GLU A 70 -25.69 11.39 -31.33
N THR A 71 -24.73 10.59 -31.79
CA THR A 71 -23.98 10.85 -33.04
C THR A 71 -24.67 10.27 -34.29
N LYS A 72 -25.68 9.41 -34.12
CA LYS A 72 -26.41 8.77 -35.23
C LYS A 72 -27.67 9.54 -35.67
N GLU A 73 -28.20 10.43 -34.82
CA GLU A 73 -29.21 11.43 -35.21
C GLU A 73 -28.55 12.63 -35.89
#